data_AF-A0A5S4EN45-F1
#
_entry.id   AF-A0A5S4EN45-F1
#
_cell.length_a   1.000
_cell.length_b   1.000
_cell.length_c   1.000
_cell.angle_alpha   90.00
_cell.angle_beta   90.00
_cell.angle_gamma   90.00
#
_symmetry.space_group_name_H-M   'P 1'
#
loop_
_entity.id
_entity.type
_entity.pdbx_description
1 polymer ?
#
loop_
_entity_poly.entity_id
_entity_poly.type
_entity_poly.pdbx_seq_one_letter_code
_entity_poly.pdbx_strand_id
1 'polypeptide(L)'
;MRTTKTLSITLPPEMLARAAEIARREHRTMSELVREALRDYERKNWWSEMNAFGQAKAAELGLTEADVEQAVHDVRRERAGRGPETKA
;
A
#
# COMPACT_ATOMS: atom_id res chain seq x y z
N MET A 1 9.35 6.79 -25.31
CA MET A 1 8.13 5.93 -25.35
C MET A 1 7.09 6.54 -24.42
N ARG A 2 5.81 6.64 -24.81
CA ARG A 2 4.75 7.12 -23.89
C ARG A 2 4.32 5.96 -23.00
N THR A 3 4.31 6.17 -21.69
CA THR A 3 4.00 5.16 -20.65
C THR A 3 2.53 5.16 -20.21
N THR A 4 1.66 5.89 -20.90
CA THR A 4 0.26 6.09 -20.53
C THR A 4 -0.69 5.79 -21.68
N LYS A 5 -1.85 5.21 -21.37
CA LYS A 5 -2.98 4.96 -22.28
C LYS A 5 -4.24 5.68 -21.78
N THR A 6 -5.12 6.06 -22.70
CA THR A 6 -6.40 6.69 -22.36
C THR A 6 -7.38 5.66 -21.81
N LEU A 7 -8.10 6.05 -20.76
CA LEU A 7 -9.19 5.28 -20.15
C LEU A 7 -10.48 6.10 -20.32
N SER A 8 -11.52 5.48 -20.88
CA SER A 8 -12.88 6.05 -20.94
C SER A 8 -13.79 5.28 -19.99
N ILE A 9 -14.45 5.98 -19.08
CA ILE A 9 -15.34 5.39 -18.07
C ILE A 9 -16.59 6.25 -17.93
N THR A 10 -17.71 5.61 -17.62
CA THR A 10 -18.97 6.28 -17.26
C THR A 10 -19.06 6.38 -15.76
N LEU A 11 -19.43 7.56 -15.24
CA LEU A 11 -19.64 7.81 -13.82
C LEU A 11 -21.04 8.42 -13.61
N PRO A 12 -21.70 8.13 -12.47
CA PRO A 12 -22.89 8.88 -12.07
C PRO A 12 -22.62 10.39 -12.06
N PRO A 13 -23.54 11.25 -12.54
CA PRO A 13 -23.29 12.69 -12.67
C PRO A 13 -22.84 13.36 -11.36
N GLU A 14 -23.46 12.98 -10.25
CA GLU A 14 -23.09 13.42 -8.90
C GLU A 14 -21.67 13.01 -8.50
N MET A 15 -21.23 11.82 -8.89
CA MET A 15 -19.89 11.33 -8.61
C MET A 15 -18.85 12.10 -9.42
N LEU A 16 -19.15 12.39 -10.70
CA LEU A 16 -18.29 13.21 -11.54
C LEU A 16 -18.15 14.64 -11.00
N ALA A 17 -19.25 15.24 -10.53
CA ALA A 17 -19.24 16.57 -9.92
C ALA A 17 -18.35 16.60 -8.67
N ARG A 18 -18.49 15.62 -7.76
CA ARG A 18 -17.63 15.49 -6.58
C ARG A 18 -16.16 15.28 -6.95
N ALA A 19 -15.88 14.44 -7.94
CA ALA A 19 -14.50 14.22 -8.39
C ALA A 19 -13.87 15.51 -8.95
N ALA A 20 -14.63 16.31 -9.69
CA ALA A 20 -14.17 17.59 -10.21
C ALA A 20 -13.88 18.61 -9.09
N GLU A 21 -14.73 18.64 -8.06
CA GLU A 21 -14.52 19.49 -6.88
C GLU A 21 -13.25 19.09 -6.12
N ILE A 22 -13.06 17.79 -5.87
CA ILE A 22 -11.86 17.24 -5.21
C ILE A 22 -10.60 17.59 -6.01
N ALA A 23 -10.62 17.38 -7.33
CA ALA A 23 -9.50 17.68 -8.20
C ALA A 23 -9.12 19.17 -8.15
N ARG A 24 -10.13 20.06 -8.21
CA ARG A 24 -9.95 21.51 -8.06
C ARG A 24 -9.35 21.90 -6.70
N ARG A 25 -9.91 21.37 -5.62
CA ARG A 25 -9.48 21.67 -4.24
C ARG A 25 -8.03 21.26 -3.99
N GLU A 26 -7.61 20.17 -4.61
CA GLU A 26 -6.26 19.63 -4.47
C GLU A 26 -5.30 20.06 -5.59
N HIS A 27 -5.70 21.02 -6.43
CA HIS A 27 -4.88 21.54 -7.53
C HIS A 27 -4.31 20.44 -8.46
N ARG A 28 -5.12 19.41 -8.74
CA ARG A 28 -4.73 18.26 -9.56
C ARG A 28 -5.68 18.04 -10.74
N THR A 29 -5.22 17.31 -11.74
CA THR A 29 -6.06 16.90 -12.88
C THR A 29 -6.95 15.71 -12.53
N MET A 30 -8.04 15.52 -13.29
CA MET A 30 -8.92 14.36 -13.15
C MET A 30 -8.15 13.04 -13.32
N SER A 31 -7.24 12.99 -14.29
CA SER A 31 -6.41 11.81 -14.54
C SER A 31 -5.46 11.50 -13.39
N GLU A 32 -4.95 12.50 -12.66
CA GLU A 32 -4.14 12.28 -11.46
C GLU A 32 -4.98 11.76 -10.30
N LEU A 33 -6.16 12.37 -10.06
CA LEU A 33 -7.11 11.90 -9.07
C LEU A 33 -7.47 10.42 -9.28
N VAL A 34 -7.85 10.04 -10.51
CA VAL A 34 -8.24 8.67 -10.85
C VAL A 34 -7.09 7.69 -10.69
N ARG A 35 -5.88 8.06 -11.11
CA ARG A 35 -4.69 7.22 -10.89
C ARG A 35 -4.39 7.00 -9.42
N GLU A 36 -4.53 8.04 -8.60
CA GLU A 36 -4.29 7.90 -7.16
C GLU A 36 -5.37 7.06 -6.48
N ALA A 37 -6.63 7.23 -6.88
CA ALA A 37 -7.73 6.39 -6.40
C ALA A 37 -7.51 4.90 -6.74
N LEU A 38 -6.99 4.59 -7.94
CA LEU A 38 -6.65 3.22 -8.32
C LEU A 38 -5.50 2.65 -7.47
N ARG A 39 -4.43 3.42 -7.24
CA ARG A 39 -3.33 2.98 -6.36
C ARG A 39 -3.79 2.74 -4.92
N ASP A 40 -4.67 3.60 -4.42
CA ASP A 40 -5.23 3.43 -3.08
C ASP A 40 -6.12 2.19 -2.98
N TYR A 41 -6.92 1.92 -4.02
CA TYR A 41 -7.71 0.69 -4.12
C TYR A 41 -6.83 -0.57 -4.14
N GLU A 42 -5.77 -0.59 -4.96
CA GLU A 42 -4.82 -1.70 -5.02
C GLU A 42 -4.12 -1.92 -3.68
N ARG A 43 -3.64 -0.85 -3.04
CA ARG A 43 -2.97 -0.91 -1.73
C ARG A 43 -3.90 -1.43 -0.64
N LYS A 44 -5.17 -1.02 -0.63
CA LYS A 44 -6.18 -1.53 0.33
C LYS A 44 -6.42 -3.02 0.15
N ASN A 45 -6.57 -3.48 -1.09
CA ASN A 45 -6.74 -4.90 -1.38
C ASN A 45 -5.51 -5.71 -0.95
N TRP A 46 -4.31 -5.23 -1.30
CA TRP A 46 -3.06 -5.89 -0.90
C TRP A 46 -2.92 -6.00 0.62
N TRP A 47 -3.19 -4.92 1.37
CA TRP A 47 -3.18 -4.97 2.84
C TRP A 47 -4.22 -5.95 3.39
N SER A 48 -5.43 -5.99 2.82
CA SER A 48 -6.47 -6.93 3.23
C SER A 48 -6.01 -8.39 3.06
N GLU A 49 -5.42 -8.71 1.91
CA GLU A 49 -4.90 -10.06 1.63
C GLU A 49 -3.74 -10.43 2.55
N MET A 50 -2.77 -9.53 2.73
CA MET A 50 -1.61 -9.74 3.60
C MET A 50 -2.01 -9.89 5.07
N ASN A 51 -2.97 -9.09 5.53
CA ASN A 51 -3.47 -9.18 6.90
C ASN A 51 -4.22 -10.50 7.12
N ALA A 52 -5.05 -10.94 6.18
CA ALA A 52 -5.75 -12.22 6.28
C ALA A 52 -4.76 -13.39 6.37
N PHE A 53 -3.74 -13.40 5.51
CA PHE A 53 -2.66 -14.39 5.57
C PHE A 53 -1.90 -14.33 6.90
N GLY A 54 -1.49 -13.13 7.33
CA GLY A 54 -0.73 -12.91 8.55
C GLY A 54 -1.50 -13.34 9.81
N GLN A 55 -2.79 -13.02 9.89
CA GLN A 55 -3.65 -13.43 11.01
C GLN A 55 -3.79 -14.94 11.09
N ALA A 56 -4.00 -15.63 9.95
CA ALA A 56 -4.08 -17.08 9.93
C ALA A 56 -2.78 -17.72 10.42
N LYS A 57 -1.63 -17.23 9.96
CA LYS A 57 -0.32 -17.75 10.36
C LYS A 57 0.03 -17.43 11.82
N ALA A 58 -0.32 -16.23 12.31
CA ALA A 58 -0.13 -15.86 13.70
C ALA A 58 -0.94 -16.77 14.64
N ALA A 59 -2.20 -17.05 14.29
CA ALA A 59 -3.04 -17.98 15.05
C ALA A 59 -2.48 -19.40 15.07
N GLU A 60 -2.01 -19.91 13.93
CA GLU A 60 -1.35 -21.23 13.82
C GLU A 60 -0.11 -21.34 14.72
N LEU A 61 0.68 -20.26 14.82
CA LEU A 61 1.92 -20.23 15.59
C LEU A 61 1.74 -19.71 17.03
N GLY A 62 0.52 -19.33 17.43
CA GLY A 62 0.24 -18.75 18.75
C GLY A 62 0.93 -17.40 18.98
N LEU A 63 1.25 -16.66 17.91
CA LEU A 63 1.93 -15.37 17.99
C LEU A 63 0.97 -14.24 18.36
N THR A 64 1.48 -13.30 19.15
CA THR A 64 0.80 -12.11 19.63
C THR A 64 1.58 -10.85 19.25
N GLU A 65 0.97 -9.69 19.48
CA GLU A 65 1.65 -8.41 19.25
C GLU A 65 2.91 -8.24 20.12
N ALA A 66 2.92 -8.81 21.34
CA ALA A 66 4.08 -8.75 22.24
C ALA A 66 5.32 -9.46 21.65
N ASP A 67 5.12 -10.46 20.80
CA ASP A 67 6.23 -11.21 20.17
C ASP A 67 6.97 -10.41 19.10
N VAL A 68 6.36 -9.33 18.60
CA VAL A 68 6.95 -8.45 17.57
C VAL A 68 8.22 -7.78 18.09
N GLU A 69 8.21 -7.30 19.32
CA GLU A 69 9.36 -6.60 19.90
C GLU A 69 10.59 -7.51 19.97
N GLN A 70 10.39 -8.74 20.46
CA GLN A 70 11.47 -9.73 20.54
C GLN A 70 12.00 -10.10 19.14
N ALA A 71 11.11 -10.35 18.18
CA ALA A 71 11.51 -10.66 16.80
C ALA A 71 12.33 -9.53 16.16
N VAL A 72 11.96 -8.26 16.41
CA VAL A 72 12.72 -7.09 15.93
C VAL A 72 14.10 -7.03 16.59
N HIS A 73 14.19 -7.27 17.90
CA HIS A 73 15.48 -7.31 18.60
C HIS A 73 16.39 -8.39 18.06
N ASP A 74 15.86 -9.58 17.78
CA ASP A 74 16.63 -10.71 17.27
C ASP A 74 17.19 -10.42 15.88
N VAL A 75 16.37 -9.89 14.96
CA VAL A 75 16.82 -9.49 13.62
C VAL A 75 17.86 -8.38 13.67
N ARG A 76 17.68 -7.38 14.56
CA ARG A 76 18.66 -6.30 14.73
C ARG A 76 20.00 -6.82 15.25
N ARG A 77 19.97 -7.75 16.21
CA ARG A 77 21.17 -8.39 16.75
C ARG A 77 21.91 -9.19 15.67
N GLU A 78 21.18 -9.97 14.88
CA GLU A 78 21.74 -10.74 13.77
C GLU A 78 22.42 -9.83 12.74
N ARG A 79 21.76 -8.74 12.34
CA ARG A 79 22.32 -7.77 11.38
C ARG A 79 23.56 -7.05 11.91
N ALA A 80 23.59 -6.71 13.20
CA ALA A 80 24.77 -6.12 13.82
C ALA A 80 25.96 -7.10 13.85
N GLY A 81 25.68 -8.39 14.05
CA GLY A 81 26.69 -9.46 14.03
C GLY A 81 27.23 -9.79 12.63
N ARG A 82 26.43 -9.57 11.57
CA ARG A 82 26.84 -9.87 10.18
C ARG A 82 27.86 -8.90 9.58
N GLY A 83 28.08 -7.73 10.19
CA GLY A 83 28.92 -6.67 9.63
C GLY A 83 28.36 -6.11 8.30
N PRO A 84 28.85 -4.97 7.79
CA PRO A 84 28.41 -4.47 6.50
C PRO A 84 28.82 -5.47 5.41
N GLU A 85 27.86 -5.96 4.63
CA GLU A 85 28.16 -6.66 3.38
C GLU A 85 28.91 -5.67 2.48
N THR A 86 30.21 -5.86 2.32
CA THR A 86 31.03 -5.13 1.35
C THR A 86 30.49 -5.46 -0.04
N LYS A 87 29.69 -4.54 -0.60
CA LYS A 87 29.36 -4.57 -2.02
C LYS A 87 30.65 -4.32 -2.80
N ALA A 88 31.16 -5.37 -3.46
CA ALA A 88 32.18 -5.28 -4.49
C ALA A 88 31.63 -4.66 -5.78
#